data_AF-R5BDJ1-F1
#
_entry.id   AF-R5BDJ1-F1
#
_cell.length_a   1.000
_cell.length_b   1.000
_cell.length_c   1.000
_cell.angle_alpha   90.00
_cell.angle_beta   90.00
_cell.angle_gamma   90.00
#
_symmetry.space_group_name_H-M   'P 1'
#
loop_
_entity.id
_entity.type
_entity.pdbx_description
1 polymer ?
#
loop_
_entity_poly.entity_id
_entity_poly.type
_entity_poly.pdbx_seq_one_letter_code
_entity_poly.pdbx_strand_id
1 'polypeptide(L)'
;MRYSDDLIIILPLTQKEDITNYKKEIFDNISTMGNYITLSQEKTHVYLFENNSTRNEQDSVPTEIDYLGFLFDGNKIKIRPRSLGKYYYRMQRKAKTLRERDWTSYNGKFTFKETLYNNYGRSDKRNFISYLDKANKIINLSEDPEAQSLLNNVNHKIQIAIKKKRKKRKN
;
A
#
# COMPACT_ATOMS: atom_id res chain seq x y z
N MET A 1 6.24 13.28 10.65
CA MET A 1 6.99 12.05 10.30
C MET A 1 7.42 12.14 8.84
N ARG A 2 8.62 11.66 8.49
CA ARG A 2 9.16 11.71 7.13
C ARG A 2 9.73 10.35 6.71
N TYR A 3 9.50 9.96 5.46
CA TYR A 3 10.10 8.79 4.83
C TYR A 3 10.52 9.13 3.40
N SER A 4 11.83 9.25 3.16
CA SER A 4 12.36 9.83 1.92
C SER A 4 11.70 11.16 1.59
N ASP A 5 10.85 11.20 0.57
CA ASP A 5 10.16 12.40 0.09
C ASP A 5 8.73 12.50 0.65
N ASP A 6 8.17 11.40 1.17
CA ASP A 6 6.83 11.37 1.75
C ASP A 6 6.86 11.96 3.17
N LEU A 7 6.17 13.08 3.34
CA LEU A 7 6.10 13.84 4.60
C LEU A 7 4.66 13.94 5.08
N ILE A 8 4.45 13.74 6.38
CA ILE A 8 3.21 14.07 7.08
C ILE A 8 3.53 14.90 8.32
N ILE A 9 2.82 16.01 8.49
CA ILE A 9 2.96 16.92 9.63
C ILE A 9 1.64 16.88 10.41
N ILE A 10 1.73 16.69 11.72
CA ILE A 10 0.57 16.63 12.62
C ILE A 10 0.70 17.82 13.55
N LEU A 11 -0.31 18.69 13.56
CA LEU A 11 -0.33 19.92 14.33
C LEU A 11 -1.60 19.96 15.19
N PRO A 12 -1.50 20.39 16.46
CA PRO A 12 -2.67 20.56 17.31
C PRO A 12 -3.51 21.74 16.81
N LEU A 13 -4.84 21.63 16.89
CA LEU A 13 -5.74 22.74 16.59
C LEU A 13 -6.42 23.18 17.88
N THR A 14 -6.27 24.45 18.23
CA THR A 14 -6.91 25.07 19.40
C THR A 14 -8.10 25.92 18.97
N GLN A 15 -7.95 26.58 17.83
CA GLN A 15 -8.92 27.49 17.22
C GLN A 15 -8.89 27.35 15.70
N LYS A 16 -9.93 27.82 15.00
CA LYS A 16 -10.05 27.60 13.55
C LYS A 16 -8.98 28.33 12.76
N GLU A 17 -8.51 29.46 13.28
CA GLU A 17 -7.50 30.32 12.69
C GLU A 17 -6.14 29.61 12.60
N ASP A 18 -5.89 28.61 13.45
CA ASP A 18 -4.64 27.84 13.48
C ASP A 18 -4.38 27.14 12.15
N ILE A 19 -5.43 26.64 11.48
CA ILE A 19 -5.31 25.98 10.18
C ILE A 19 -4.69 26.92 9.14
N THR A 20 -5.20 28.14 9.06
CA THR A 20 -4.72 29.15 8.11
C THR A 20 -3.31 29.59 8.45
N ASN A 21 -3.02 29.81 9.74
CA ASN A 21 -1.70 30.21 10.22
C ASN A 21 -0.64 29.15 9.92
N TYR A 22 -0.90 27.88 10.25
CA TYR A 22 0.02 26.78 9.98
C TYR A 22 0.23 26.53 8.49
N LYS A 23 -0.83 26.58 7.68
CA LYS A 23 -0.69 26.46 6.22
C LYS A 23 0.23 27.56 5.70
N LYS A 24 -0.05 28.81 6.08
CA LYS A 24 0.76 29.95 5.66
C LYS A 24 2.22 29.76 6.07
N GLU A 25 2.48 29.48 7.35
CA GLU A 25 3.85 29.31 7.86
C GLU A 25 4.61 28.18 7.13
N ILE A 26 3.96 27.02 6.91
CA ILE A 26 4.59 25.89 6.22
C ILE A 26 4.88 26.24 4.76
N PHE A 27 3.88 26.73 4.02
CA PHE A 27 4.05 27.01 2.59
C PHE A 27 4.99 28.18 2.34
N ASP A 28 4.96 29.22 3.17
CA ASP A 28 5.90 30.35 3.11
C ASP A 28 7.33 29.84 3.32
N ASN A 29 7.58 29.06 4.37
CA ASN A 29 8.90 28.47 4.63
C ASN A 29 9.38 27.60 3.45
N ILE A 30 8.53 26.78 2.87
CA ILE A 30 8.90 25.93 1.73
C ILE A 30 9.17 26.78 0.47
N SER A 31 8.40 27.84 0.26
CA SER A 31 8.61 28.76 -0.88
C SER A 31 9.97 29.46 -0.83
N THR A 32 10.51 29.73 0.37
CA THR A 32 11.85 30.31 0.52
C THR A 32 12.96 29.39 0.01
N MET A 33 12.67 28.09 -0.10
CA MET A 33 13.59 27.06 -0.62
C MET A 33 13.50 26.92 -2.15
N GLY A 34 12.83 27.87 -2.83
CA GLY A 34 12.19 27.75 -4.15
C GLY A 34 12.95 27.10 -5.31
N ASN A 35 14.28 27.03 -5.30
CA ASN A 35 15.05 26.34 -6.36
C ASN A 35 15.38 24.87 -6.06
N TYR A 36 15.18 24.42 -4.82
CA TYR A 36 15.59 23.08 -4.39
C TYR A 36 14.40 22.12 -4.25
N ILE A 37 13.21 22.66 -3.99
CA ILE A 37 12.02 21.87 -3.65
C ILE A 37 10.79 22.52 -4.30
N THR A 38 10.06 21.72 -5.08
CA THR A 38 8.75 22.11 -5.62
C THR A 38 7.71 21.13 -5.10
N LEU A 39 6.72 21.64 -4.36
CA LEU A 39 5.61 20.81 -3.89
C LEU A 39 4.60 20.55 -5.01
N SER A 40 4.14 19.30 -5.07
CA SER A 40 3.08 18.88 -5.97
C SER A 40 1.73 19.20 -5.32
N GLN A 41 1.03 20.22 -5.82
CA GLN A 41 -0.27 20.64 -5.29
C GLN A 41 -1.30 19.50 -5.29
N GLU A 42 -1.32 18.67 -6.33
CA GLU A 42 -2.24 17.54 -6.47
C GLU A 42 -2.04 16.44 -5.41
N LYS A 43 -0.84 16.34 -4.83
CA LYS A 43 -0.45 15.33 -3.81
C LYS A 43 -0.43 15.91 -2.40
N THR A 44 -0.49 17.22 -2.27
CA THR A 44 -0.45 17.90 -0.99
C THR A 44 -1.87 18.01 -0.46
N HIS A 45 -2.15 17.26 0.60
CA HIS A 45 -3.48 17.20 1.21
C HIS A 45 -3.43 17.76 2.62
N VAL A 46 -4.48 18.49 3.00
CA VAL A 46 -4.69 18.98 4.36
C VAL A 46 -5.91 18.26 4.92
N TYR A 47 -5.74 17.62 6.06
CA TYR A 47 -6.78 16.85 6.72
C TYR A 47 -7.09 17.44 8.08
N LEU A 48 -8.36 17.38 8.46
CA LEU A 48 -8.82 17.67 9.81
C LEU A 48 -9.14 16.34 10.50
N PHE A 49 -8.69 16.21 11.74
CA PHE A 49 -8.97 15.06 12.58
C PHE A 49 -9.71 15.51 13.84
N GLU A 50 -10.94 15.04 13.98
CA GLU A 50 -11.79 15.35 15.14
C GLU A 50 -12.71 14.15 15.42
N ASN A 51 -12.93 13.84 16.70
CA ASN A 51 -13.85 12.78 17.13
C ASN A 51 -13.61 11.42 16.43
N ASN A 52 -12.35 11.02 16.29
CA ASN A 52 -11.92 9.78 15.61
C ASN A 52 -12.36 9.68 14.14
N SER A 53 -12.49 10.82 13.45
CA SER A 53 -12.81 10.89 12.03
C SER A 53 -11.88 11.85 11.32
N THR A 54 -11.42 11.44 10.13
CA THR A 54 -10.64 12.29 9.23
C THR A 54 -11.50 12.88 8.12
N ARG A 55 -11.34 14.18 7.85
CA ARG A 55 -12.03 14.90 6.78
C ARG A 55 -11.03 15.73 5.98
N ASN A 56 -11.29 15.94 4.70
CA ASN A 56 -10.52 16.90 3.92
C ASN A 56 -10.92 18.32 4.33
N GLU A 57 -9.93 19.19 4.51
CA GLU A 57 -10.17 20.59 4.90
C GLU A 57 -10.96 21.37 3.85
N GLN A 58 -10.80 21.06 2.56
CA GLN A 58 -11.38 21.84 1.46
C GLN A 58 -12.89 21.66 1.30
N ASP A 59 -13.38 20.44 1.44
CA ASP A 59 -14.78 20.06 1.17
C ASP A 59 -15.49 19.47 2.41
N SER A 60 -14.77 19.33 3.53
CA SER A 60 -15.27 18.70 4.76
C SER A 60 -15.81 17.28 4.58
N VAL A 61 -15.44 16.60 3.49
CA VAL A 61 -15.88 15.24 3.20
C VAL A 61 -15.05 14.24 4.01
N PRO A 62 -15.69 13.26 4.67
CA PRO A 62 -14.97 12.15 5.30
C PRO A 62 -14.02 11.47 4.30
N THR A 63 -12.76 11.31 4.70
CA THR A 63 -11.72 10.80 3.83
C THR A 63 -10.72 9.97 4.62
N GLU A 64 -9.82 9.27 3.93
CA GLU A 64 -8.76 8.48 4.53
C GLU A 64 -7.40 9.14 4.27
N ILE A 65 -6.53 9.20 5.28
CA ILE A 65 -5.15 9.65 5.13
C ILE A 65 -4.33 8.53 4.49
N ASP A 66 -3.75 8.78 3.31
CA ASP A 66 -2.85 7.84 2.61
C ASP A 66 -1.39 8.14 2.98
N TYR A 67 -0.77 7.22 3.72
CA TYR A 67 0.65 7.34 4.09
C TYR A 67 1.34 5.97 4.13
N LEU A 68 2.48 5.86 3.44
CA LEU A 68 3.31 4.65 3.40
C LEU A 68 2.58 3.36 3.03
N GLY A 69 1.56 3.48 2.17
CA GLY A 69 0.78 2.34 1.69
C GLY A 69 -0.31 1.88 2.66
N PHE A 70 -0.63 2.67 3.68
CA PHE A 70 -1.78 2.50 4.56
C PHE A 70 -2.78 3.63 4.39
N LEU A 71 -4.03 3.34 4.72
CA LEU A 71 -5.14 4.27 4.75
C LEU A 71 -5.65 4.34 6.20
N PHE A 72 -5.86 5.54 6.70
CA PHE A 72 -6.37 5.78 8.06
C PHE A 72 -7.61 6.67 8.00
N ASP A 73 -8.73 6.20 8.54
CA ASP A 73 -10.03 6.91 8.52
C ASP A 73 -10.32 7.73 9.80
N GLY A 74 -9.37 7.76 10.72
CA GLY A 74 -9.51 8.35 12.05
C GLY A 74 -9.72 7.33 13.17
N ASN A 75 -10.10 6.10 12.84
CA ASN A 75 -10.33 5.03 13.81
C ASN A 75 -9.55 3.76 13.45
N LYS A 76 -9.57 3.38 12.17
CA LYS A 76 -9.04 2.11 11.66
C LYS A 76 -7.96 2.35 10.62
N ILE A 77 -7.03 1.41 10.56
CA ILE A 77 -5.97 1.38 9.55
C ILE A 77 -6.23 0.21 8.59
N LYS A 78 -6.15 0.49 7.29
CA LYS A 78 -6.23 -0.50 6.21
C LYS A 78 -4.99 -0.45 5.34
N ILE A 79 -4.67 -1.54 4.67
CA ILE A 79 -3.70 -1.52 3.58
C ILE A 79 -4.31 -0.82 2.36
N ARG A 80 -3.51 -0.02 1.66
CA ARG A 80 -3.96 0.65 0.44
C ARG A 80 -4.40 -0.41 -0.60
N PRO A 81 -5.62 -0.35 -1.17
CA PRO A 81 -6.11 -1.33 -2.15
C PRO A 81 -5.20 -1.49 -3.37
N ARG A 82 -4.55 -0.39 -3.80
CA ARG A 82 -3.57 -0.41 -4.89
C ARG A 82 -2.38 -1.32 -4.61
N SER A 83 -1.93 -1.41 -3.35
CA SER A 83 -0.83 -2.29 -2.93
C SER A 83 -1.24 -3.75 -3.04
N LEU A 84 -2.44 -4.10 -2.55
CA LEU A 84 -3.02 -5.44 -2.71
C LEU A 84 -3.20 -5.80 -4.18
N GLY A 85 -3.77 -4.90 -4.98
CA GLY A 85 -3.95 -5.10 -6.42
C GLY A 85 -2.63 -5.38 -7.14
N LYS A 86 -1.57 -4.59 -6.85
CA LYS A 86 -0.22 -4.82 -7.39
C LYS A 86 0.33 -6.18 -6.98
N TYR A 87 0.14 -6.59 -5.73
CA TYR A 87 0.54 -7.91 -5.25
C TYR A 87 -0.15 -9.03 -6.05
N TYR A 88 -1.49 -9.00 -6.15
CA TYR A 88 -2.25 -10.01 -6.89
C TYR A 88 -1.85 -10.04 -8.37
N TYR A 89 -1.74 -8.88 -9.00
CA TYR A 89 -1.30 -8.78 -10.40
C TYR A 89 0.06 -9.43 -10.62
N ARG A 90 1.07 -9.08 -9.81
CA ARG A 90 2.44 -9.62 -9.93
C ARG A 90 2.46 -11.13 -9.70
N MET A 91 1.79 -11.61 -8.66
CA MET A 91 1.69 -13.04 -8.32
C MET A 91 1.02 -13.85 -9.45
N GLN A 92 -0.12 -13.38 -9.95
CA GLN A 92 -0.83 -14.03 -11.05
C GLN A 92 -0.04 -13.98 -12.37
N ARG A 93 0.62 -12.86 -12.67
CA ARG A 93 1.46 -12.74 -13.86
C ARG A 93 2.65 -13.69 -13.81
N LYS A 94 3.32 -13.80 -12.66
CA LYS A 94 4.41 -14.76 -12.48
C LYS A 94 3.89 -16.18 -12.69
N ALA A 95 2.79 -16.57 -12.05
CA ALA A 95 2.19 -17.89 -12.24
C ALA A 95 1.80 -18.17 -13.70
N LYS A 96 1.26 -17.17 -14.41
CA LYS A 96 0.95 -17.28 -15.85
C LYS A 96 2.21 -17.55 -16.68
N THR A 97 3.27 -16.76 -16.49
CA THR A 97 4.52 -16.93 -17.23
C THR A 97 5.16 -18.29 -16.98
N LEU A 98 5.11 -18.79 -15.74
CA LEU A 98 5.66 -20.10 -15.38
C LEU A 98 4.88 -21.24 -16.03
N ARG A 99 3.55 -21.16 -16.04
CA ARG A 99 2.70 -22.13 -16.74
C ARG A 99 2.89 -22.11 -18.25
N GLU A 100 3.13 -20.94 -18.84
CA GLU A 100 3.40 -20.82 -20.29
C GLU A 100 4.71 -21.49 -20.71
N ARG A 101 5.63 -21.69 -19.77
CA ARG A 101 6.92 -22.36 -19.92
C ARG A 101 6.93 -23.78 -19.33
N ASP A 102 5.75 -24.37 -19.12
CA ASP A 102 5.61 -25.72 -18.55
C ASP A 102 6.37 -25.93 -17.22
N TRP A 103 6.45 -24.88 -16.42
CA TRP A 103 7.18 -24.86 -15.14
C TRP A 103 8.69 -25.10 -15.26
N THR A 104 9.25 -24.96 -16.46
CA THR A 104 10.68 -25.18 -16.74
C THR A 104 11.50 -23.88 -16.76
N SER A 105 12.70 -23.94 -16.19
CA SER A 105 13.76 -22.92 -16.30
C SER A 105 14.39 -22.93 -17.68
N TYR A 106 14.94 -21.77 -18.09
CA TYR A 106 15.80 -21.66 -19.27
C TYR A 106 16.96 -22.69 -19.24
N ASN A 107 17.37 -23.11 -18.03
CA ASN A 107 18.46 -24.08 -17.81
C ASN A 107 17.99 -25.46 -17.28
N GLY A 108 16.69 -25.78 -17.31
CA GLY A 108 16.16 -27.12 -17.00
C GLY A 108 16.26 -27.64 -15.55
N LYS A 109 16.90 -26.92 -14.61
CA LYS A 109 17.35 -27.47 -13.31
C LYS A 109 16.54 -27.12 -12.05
N PHE A 110 15.40 -26.41 -12.11
CA PHE A 110 14.68 -25.98 -10.89
C PHE A 110 13.15 -25.95 -11.00
N THR A 111 12.45 -26.40 -9.96
CA THR A 111 10.98 -26.37 -9.82
C THR A 111 10.49 -24.96 -9.48
N PHE A 112 9.99 -24.24 -10.49
CA PHE A 112 9.55 -22.84 -10.40
C PHE A 112 8.41 -22.52 -9.42
N LYS A 113 7.77 -23.52 -8.83
CA LYS A 113 6.71 -23.31 -7.81
C LYS A 113 7.30 -22.72 -6.54
N GLU A 114 8.51 -23.11 -6.15
CA GLU A 114 9.17 -22.57 -4.96
C GLU A 114 9.43 -21.06 -5.11
N THR A 115 9.80 -20.61 -6.30
CA THR A 115 9.95 -19.18 -6.63
C THR A 115 8.66 -18.38 -6.41
N LEU A 116 7.49 -18.98 -6.63
CA LEU A 116 6.21 -18.33 -6.32
C LEU A 116 6.00 -18.19 -4.81
N TYR A 117 6.20 -19.28 -4.05
CA TYR A 117 6.05 -19.25 -2.59
C TYR A 117 7.11 -18.35 -1.91
N ASN A 118 8.34 -18.32 -2.40
CA ASN A 118 9.39 -17.45 -1.87
C ASN A 118 9.09 -15.95 -2.13
N ASN A 119 8.51 -15.60 -3.27
CA ASN A 119 8.28 -14.19 -3.62
C ASN A 119 6.89 -13.66 -3.24
N TYR A 120 5.91 -14.55 -3.09
CA TYR A 120 4.51 -14.17 -2.85
C TYR A 120 3.87 -14.92 -1.68
N GLY A 121 4.55 -15.92 -1.11
CA GLY A 121 4.10 -16.67 0.05
C GLY A 121 4.75 -16.17 1.35
N ARG A 122 4.47 -16.88 2.45
CA ARG A 122 5.25 -16.74 3.68
C ARG A 122 6.59 -17.44 3.48
N SER A 123 7.67 -16.67 3.60
CA SER A 123 9.04 -17.15 3.46
C SER A 123 9.96 -16.24 4.25
N ASP A 124 11.21 -16.68 4.48
CA ASP A 124 12.22 -15.87 5.17
C ASP A 124 12.71 -14.68 4.33
N LYS A 125 12.32 -14.62 3.05
CA LYS A 125 12.67 -13.51 2.16
C LYS A 125 11.75 -12.31 2.39
N ARG A 126 12.33 -11.11 2.27
CA ARG A 126 11.57 -9.86 2.26
C ARG A 126 10.67 -9.80 1.04
N ASN A 127 9.37 -9.92 1.28
CA ASN A 127 8.33 -9.80 0.27
C ASN A 127 7.10 -9.08 0.84
N PHE A 128 6.09 -8.83 0.01
CA PHE A 128 4.88 -8.12 0.42
C PHE A 128 4.12 -8.79 1.57
N ILE A 129 4.09 -10.14 1.62
CA ILE A 129 3.44 -10.87 2.72
C ILE A 129 4.22 -10.70 4.01
N SER A 130 5.56 -10.79 3.98
CA SER A 130 6.38 -10.56 5.16
C SER A 130 6.24 -9.13 5.70
N TYR A 131 6.03 -8.15 4.81
CA TYR A 131 5.72 -6.77 5.18
C TYR A 131 4.34 -6.68 5.84
N LEU A 132 3.33 -7.29 5.23
CA LEU A 132 1.95 -7.26 5.73
C LEU A 132 1.79 -8.01 7.06
N ASP A 133 2.46 -9.16 7.25
CA ASP A 133 2.50 -9.89 8.53
C ASP A 133 3.13 -9.02 9.63
N LYS A 134 4.20 -8.27 9.33
CA LYS A 134 4.82 -7.33 10.29
C LYS A 134 3.90 -6.17 10.60
N ALA A 135 3.28 -5.56 9.59
CA ALA A 135 2.32 -4.49 9.77
C ALA A 135 1.16 -4.95 10.66
N ASN A 136 0.55 -6.09 10.36
CA ASN A 136 -0.56 -6.63 11.15
C ASN A 136 -0.20 -6.81 12.64
N LYS A 137 1.05 -7.16 12.96
CA LYS A 137 1.52 -7.28 14.35
C LYS A 137 1.69 -5.93 15.07
N ILE A 138 2.05 -4.87 14.35
CA ILE A 138 2.37 -3.56 14.94
C ILE A 138 1.12 -2.68 15.03
N ILE A 139 0.36 -2.60 13.94
CA ILE A 139 -0.76 -1.66 13.79
C ILE A 139 -2.13 -2.33 13.84
N ASN A 140 -2.18 -3.65 14.07
CA ASN A 140 -3.40 -4.46 14.15
C ASN A 140 -4.37 -4.26 12.96
N LEU A 141 -4.14 -4.99 11.86
CA LEU A 141 -5.01 -4.95 10.68
C LEU A 141 -6.22 -5.89 10.82
N SER A 142 -6.66 -6.24 12.04
CA SER A 142 -7.77 -7.18 12.26
C SER A 142 -9.08 -6.70 11.62
N GLU A 143 -9.25 -5.38 11.52
CA GLU A 143 -10.44 -4.73 10.97
C GLU A 143 -10.34 -4.43 9.47
N ASP A 144 -9.30 -4.91 8.80
CA ASP A 144 -9.13 -4.87 7.34
C ASP A 144 -9.43 -6.26 6.74
N PRO A 145 -10.64 -6.49 6.22
CA PRO A 145 -11.03 -7.79 5.69
C PRO A 145 -10.17 -8.22 4.50
N GLU A 146 -9.67 -7.29 3.69
CA GLU A 146 -8.88 -7.62 2.51
C GLU A 146 -7.48 -8.08 2.90
N ALA A 147 -6.84 -7.37 3.84
CA ALA A 147 -5.57 -7.78 4.41
C ALA A 147 -5.69 -9.14 5.10
N GLN A 148 -6.70 -9.33 5.96
CA GLN A 148 -6.93 -10.61 6.65
C GLN A 148 -7.23 -11.75 5.68
N SER A 149 -8.07 -11.51 4.66
CA SER A 149 -8.35 -12.48 3.61
C SER A 149 -7.07 -12.92 2.90
N LEU A 150 -6.19 -11.97 2.57
CA LEU A 150 -4.90 -12.28 1.98
C LEU A 150 -4.04 -13.10 2.94
N LEU A 151 -3.79 -12.61 4.16
CA LEU A 151 -2.92 -13.26 5.15
C LEU A 151 -3.37 -14.67 5.49
N ASN A 152 -4.67 -14.91 5.66
CA ASN A 152 -5.18 -16.23 6.04
C ASN A 152 -5.12 -17.22 4.86
N ASN A 153 -5.19 -16.73 3.63
CA ASN A 153 -5.36 -17.58 2.44
C ASN A 153 -4.21 -17.45 1.43
N VAL A 154 -3.04 -16.93 1.82
CA VAL A 154 -1.90 -16.69 0.91
C VAL A 154 -1.58 -17.95 0.08
N ASN A 155 -1.35 -19.08 0.75
CA ASN A 155 -0.97 -20.33 0.08
C ASN A 155 -2.09 -20.83 -0.84
N HIS A 156 -3.35 -20.76 -0.39
CA HIS A 156 -4.49 -21.14 -1.19
C HIS A 156 -4.62 -20.28 -2.47
N LYS A 157 -4.45 -18.96 -2.35
CA LYS A 157 -4.47 -18.01 -3.48
C LYS A 157 -3.35 -18.31 -4.49
N ILE A 158 -2.14 -18.66 -4.02
CA ILE A 158 -1.04 -19.10 -4.88
C ILE A 158 -1.38 -20.42 -5.58
N GLN A 159 -1.94 -21.40 -4.87
CA GLN A 159 -2.36 -22.68 -5.45
C GLN A 159 -3.42 -22.49 -6.54
N ILE A 160 -4.41 -21.63 -6.34
CA ILE A 160 -5.40 -21.27 -7.36
C ILE A 160 -4.70 -20.70 -8.60
N ALA A 161 -3.75 -19.78 -8.42
CA ALA A 161 -3.01 -19.17 -9.52
C ALA A 161 -2.19 -20.22 -10.31
N ILE A 162 -1.63 -21.22 -9.63
CA ILE A 162 -0.90 -22.34 -10.22
C ILE A 162 -1.84 -23.26 -11.01
N LYS A 163 -2.99 -23.63 -10.45
CA LYS A 163 -3.97 -24.56 -11.05
C LYS A 163 -4.76 -23.96 -12.21
N LYS A 164 -4.71 -22.64 -12.41
CA LYS A 164 -5.45 -21.95 -13.48
C LYS A 164 -5.07 -22.50 -14.87
N LYS A 165 -6.06 -23.00 -15.62
CA LYS A 165 -5.87 -23.59 -16.96
C LYS A 165 -5.18 -22.59 -17.92
N ARG A 166 -4.33 -23.12 -18.81
CA ARG A 166 -3.73 -22.34 -19.91
C ARG A 166 -4.87 -21.89 -20.83
N LYS A 167 -5.06 -20.57 -20.97
CA LYS A 167 -5.97 -20.05 -22.02
C LYS A 167 -5.36 -20.45 -23.36
N LYS A 168 -6.06 -21.26 -24.16
CA LYS A 168 -5.69 -21.50 -25.56
C LYS A 168 -5.65 -20.14 -26.25
N ARG A 169 -4.56 -19.83 -26.95
CA ARG A 169 -4.56 -18.70 -27.88
C ARG A 169 -5.62 -19.02 -28.93
N LYS A 170 -6.60 -18.12 -29.12
CA LYS A 170 -7.42 -18.17 -30.33
C LYS A 170 -6.45 -17.80 -31.47
N ASN A 171 -6.28 -18.74 -32.40
CA ASN A 171 -5.59 -18.49 -33.67
C ASN A 171 -6.40 -17.49 -34.49
#